data_AF-A0A641ABK9-F1
#
_entry.id   AF-A0A641ABK9-F1
#
_cell.length_a   1.000
_cell.length_b   1.000
_cell.length_c   1.000
_cell.angle_alpha   90.00
_cell.angle_beta   90.00
_cell.angle_gamma   90.00
#
_symmetry.space_group_name_H-M   'P 1'
#
loop_
_entity.id
_entity.type
_entity.pdbx_description
1 polymer ?
#
loop_
_entity_poly.entity_id
_entity_poly.type
_entity_poly.pdbx_seq_one_letter_code
_entity_poly.pdbx_strand_id
1 'polypeptide(L)'
;MLFKFLTGKEISNLQTGLIFSQAAGLIWVFIGLMLLFPSDTITVNDGGPPAPILVLVGVVRILLPIIIGRGVKILVWVSILLSILAFANGFLATMNNDIQFIWFLPLTVLVEIAVLYNLLSPKGRQELNS
;
A
#
# COMPACT_ATOMS: atom_id res chain seq x y z
N MET A 1 -3.34 18.73 8.83
CA MET A 1 -2.49 19.93 9.05
C MET A 1 -1.11 19.78 8.42
N LEU A 2 -0.45 18.60 8.47
CA LEU A 2 0.85 18.36 7.83
C LEU A 2 0.87 18.66 6.32
N PHE A 3 -0.11 18.17 5.55
CA PHE A 3 -0.19 18.44 4.10
C PHE A 3 -0.50 19.90 3.75
N LYS A 4 -1.28 20.60 4.58
CA LYS A 4 -1.50 22.05 4.44
C LYS A 4 -0.20 22.84 4.59
N PHE A 5 0.68 22.40 5.49
CA PHE A 5 2.01 22.95 5.68
C PHE A 5 2.96 22.65 4.51
N LEU A 6 2.88 21.45 3.91
CA LEU A 6 3.80 21.01 2.84
C LEU A 6 3.37 21.42 1.43
N THR A 7 2.08 21.56 1.16
CA THR A 7 1.54 21.78 -0.20
C THR A 7 0.72 23.07 -0.34
N GLY A 8 0.57 23.84 0.75
CA GLY A 8 -0.22 25.08 0.78
C GLY A 8 -1.72 24.89 0.57
N LYS A 9 -2.19 23.65 0.37
CA LYS A 9 -3.59 23.30 0.08
C LYS A 9 -4.11 22.32 1.14
N GLU A 10 -5.37 22.48 1.53
CA GLU A 10 -6.03 21.47 2.35
C GLU A 10 -6.33 20.26 1.47
N ILE A 11 -5.44 19.28 1.53
CA ILE A 11 -5.65 17.97 0.92
C ILE A 11 -6.66 17.21 1.78
N SER A 12 -7.68 16.65 1.13
CA SER A 12 -8.73 15.90 1.79
C SER A 12 -8.19 14.61 2.44
N ASN A 13 -8.90 14.05 3.42
CA ASN A 13 -8.48 12.79 4.04
C ASN A 13 -8.51 11.63 3.02
N LEU A 14 -9.47 11.65 2.08
CA LEU A 14 -9.53 10.67 1.00
C LEU A 14 -8.31 10.81 0.08
N GLN A 15 -8.01 12.02 -0.38
CA GLN A 15 -6.86 12.29 -1.24
C GLN A 15 -5.54 11.89 -0.57
N THR A 16 -5.41 12.16 0.73
CA THR A 16 -4.25 11.76 1.53
C THR A 16 -4.12 10.23 1.60
N GLY A 17 -5.22 9.52 1.87
CA GLY A 17 -5.23 8.05 1.88
C GLY A 17 -4.92 7.43 0.51
N LEU A 18 -5.37 8.06 -0.57
CA LEU A 18 -5.07 7.66 -1.95
C LEU A 18 -3.60 7.85 -2.31
N ILE A 19 -2.98 8.96 -1.91
CA ILE A 19 -1.54 9.19 -2.09
C ILE A 19 -0.73 8.14 -1.33
N PHE A 20 -1.10 7.84 -0.08
CA PHE A 20 -0.45 6.76 0.67
C PHE A 20 -0.64 5.39 0.00
N SER A 21 -1.78 5.15 -0.65
CA SER A 21 -2.02 3.91 -1.41
C SER A 21 -1.08 3.79 -2.63
N GLN A 22 -0.79 4.90 -3.32
CA GLN A 22 0.20 4.94 -4.39
C GLN A 22 1.62 4.70 -3.86
N ALA A 23 1.98 5.32 -2.73
CA ALA A 23 3.27 5.11 -2.08
C ALA A 23 3.44 3.64 -1.65
N ALA A 24 2.40 3.03 -1.09
CA ALA A 24 2.37 1.61 -0.79
C ALA A 24 2.60 0.79 -2.07
N GLY A 25 1.88 1.10 -3.15
CA GLY A 25 2.04 0.44 -4.44
C GLY A 25 3.47 0.46 -4.98
N LEU A 26 4.17 1.60 -4.86
CA LEU A 26 5.59 1.72 -5.23
C LEU A 26 6.50 0.81 -4.37
N ILE A 27 6.24 0.72 -3.06
CA ILE A 27 6.96 -0.19 -2.17
C ILE A 27 6.76 -1.65 -2.60
N TRP A 28 5.51 -2.04 -2.92
CA TRP A 28 5.19 -3.40 -3.40
C TRP A 28 5.88 -3.71 -4.75
N VAL A 29 5.93 -2.75 -5.68
CA VAL A 29 6.68 -2.92 -6.95
C VAL A 29 8.16 -3.12 -6.69
N PHE A 30 8.75 -2.28 -5.83
CA PHE A 30 10.18 -2.36 -5.52
C PHE A 30 10.55 -3.70 -4.88
N ILE A 31 9.73 -4.17 -3.94
CA ILE A 31 9.90 -5.49 -3.31
C ILE A 31 9.77 -6.59 -4.36
N GLY A 32 8.71 -6.57 -5.16
CA GLY A 32 8.49 -7.57 -6.20
C GLY A 32 9.68 -7.64 -7.17
N LEU A 33 10.28 -6.51 -7.55
CA LEU A 33 11.46 -6.47 -8.41
C LEU A 33 12.71 -7.02 -7.72
N MET A 34 12.95 -6.70 -6.44
CA MET A 34 14.07 -7.28 -5.69
C MET A 34 13.99 -8.81 -5.60
N LEU A 35 12.79 -9.36 -5.47
CA LEU A 35 12.59 -10.81 -5.42
C LEU A 35 12.68 -11.46 -6.82
N LEU A 36 12.41 -10.71 -7.88
CA LEU A 36 12.46 -11.20 -9.27
C LEU A 36 13.88 -11.18 -9.85
N PHE A 37 14.73 -10.29 -9.34
CA PHE A 37 16.16 -10.22 -9.66
C PHE A 37 16.99 -10.50 -8.39
N PRO A 38 16.99 -11.74 -7.88
CA PRO A 38 17.72 -12.08 -6.68
C PRO A 38 19.22 -11.85 -6.90
N SER A 39 19.84 -11.05 -6.03
CA SER A 39 21.30 -10.91 -5.95
C SER A 39 21.88 -12.00 -5.05
N ASP A 40 23.20 -12.22 -5.12
CA ASP A 40 23.92 -13.18 -4.26
C ASP A 40 23.72 -12.95 -2.75
N THR A 41 23.16 -11.80 -2.36
CA THR A 41 22.83 -11.38 -1.00
C THR A 41 21.38 -11.62 -0.58
N ILE A 42 20.44 -11.85 -1.51
CA ILE A 42 19.00 -12.02 -1.23
C ILE A 42 18.51 -13.30 -1.93
N THR A 43 18.60 -14.43 -1.22
CA THR A 43 18.01 -15.71 -1.63
C THR A 43 16.60 -15.83 -1.07
N VAL A 44 15.61 -15.74 -1.94
CA VAL A 44 14.20 -15.92 -1.59
C VAL A 44 13.89 -17.41 -1.65
N ASN A 45 13.53 -18.02 -0.51
CA ASN A 45 13.06 -19.40 -0.48
C ASN A 45 11.71 -19.49 -1.20
N ASP A 46 11.45 -20.59 -1.91
CA ASP A 46 10.25 -20.83 -2.76
C ASP A 46 8.88 -20.80 -2.04
N GLY A 47 8.85 -20.43 -0.75
CA GLY A 47 7.63 -20.34 0.06
C GLY A 47 6.90 -18.98 0.03
N GLY A 48 7.46 -17.96 -0.63
CA GLY A 48 6.88 -16.62 -0.70
C GLY A 48 5.84 -16.43 -1.82
N PRO A 49 5.00 -15.37 -1.77
CA PRO A 49 4.15 -15.00 -2.89
C PRO A 49 4.98 -14.80 -4.17
N PRO A 50 4.54 -15.29 -5.35
CA PRO A 50 5.30 -15.15 -6.58
C PRO A 50 5.67 -13.69 -6.84
N ALA A 51 6.96 -13.41 -7.02
CA ALA A 51 7.48 -12.05 -7.25
C ALA A 51 6.71 -11.25 -8.33
N PRO A 52 6.28 -11.85 -9.46
CA PRO A 52 5.45 -11.14 -10.45
C PRO A 52 4.09 -10.67 -9.91
N ILE A 53 3.48 -11.41 -8.98
CA ILE A 53 2.19 -11.05 -8.38
C ILE A 53 2.35 -9.82 -7.49
N LEU A 54 3.46 -9.72 -6.76
CA LEU A 54 3.78 -8.55 -5.93
C LEU A 54 3.92 -7.28 -6.77
N VAL A 55 4.63 -7.37 -7.90
CA VAL A 55 4.75 -6.28 -8.87
C VAL A 55 3.38 -5.90 -9.42
N LEU A 56 2.59 -6.89 -9.84
CA LEU A 56 1.25 -6.65 -10.39
C LEU A 56 0.34 -5.93 -9.39
N VAL A 57 0.30 -6.39 -8.13
CA VAL A 57 -0.48 -5.76 -7.06
C VAL A 57 0.00 -4.34 -6.80
N GLY A 58 1.32 -4.11 -6.79
CA GLY A 58 1.89 -2.78 -6.64
C GLY A 58 1.49 -1.82 -7.77
N VAL A 59 1.54 -2.27 -9.02
CA VAL A 59 1.10 -1.49 -10.19
C VAL A 59 -0.40 -1.18 -10.10
N VAL A 60 -1.23 -2.17 -9.77
CA VAL A 60 -2.68 -1.99 -9.60
C VAL A 60 -2.96 -0.93 -8.53
N ARG A 61 -2.22 -0.92 -7.42
CA ARG A 61 -2.33 0.09 -6.35
C ARG A 61 -1.89 1.49 -6.76
N ILE A 62 -0.94 1.62 -7.69
CA ILE A 62 -0.56 2.93 -8.24
C ILE A 62 -1.68 3.48 -9.15
N LEU A 63 -2.30 2.59 -9.94
CA LEU A 63 -3.36 2.93 -10.89
C LEU A 63 -4.71 3.21 -10.21
N LEU A 64 -5.04 2.49 -9.13
CA LEU A 64 -6.30 2.59 -8.39
C LEU A 64 -6.65 4.05 -8.00
N PRO A 65 -5.76 4.80 -7.33
CA PRO A 65 -5.98 6.21 -7.01
C PRO A 65 -6.23 7.12 -8.21
N ILE A 66 -5.61 6.85 -9.36
CA ILE A 66 -5.81 7.61 -10.59
C ILE A 66 -7.23 7.41 -11.11
N ILE A 67 -7.74 6.17 -11.07
CA ILE A 67 -9.09 5.83 -11.54
C ILE A 67 -10.15 6.33 -10.54
N ILE A 68 -9.87 6.25 -9.24
CA ILE A 68 -10.73 6.80 -8.19
C ILE A 68 -10.84 8.33 -8.34
N GLY A 69 -9.73 9.02 -8.63
CA GLY A 69 -9.70 10.45 -8.92
C GLY A 69 -10.48 10.86 -10.17
N ARG A 70 -10.76 9.91 -11.09
CA ARG A 70 -11.61 10.11 -12.28
C ARG A 70 -13.10 9.85 -12.03
N GLY A 71 -13.50 9.51 -10.79
CA GLY A 71 -14.90 9.40 -10.39
C GLY A 71 -15.40 7.98 -10.10
N VAL A 72 -14.56 6.94 -10.24
CA VAL A 72 -14.96 5.55 -9.94
C VAL A 72 -14.79 5.26 -8.45
N LYS A 73 -15.72 5.80 -7.66
CA LYS A 73 -15.68 5.76 -6.20
C LYS A 73 -15.74 4.36 -5.58
N ILE A 74 -16.38 3.40 -6.25
CA ILE A 74 -16.48 2.01 -5.77
C ILE A 74 -15.10 1.36 -5.59
N LEU A 75 -14.09 1.80 -6.35
CA LEU A 75 -12.73 1.27 -6.27
C LEU A 75 -11.99 1.65 -4.98
N VAL A 76 -12.50 2.60 -4.19
CA VAL A 76 -11.94 2.86 -2.85
C VAL A 76 -12.06 1.62 -1.97
N TRP A 77 -13.14 0.85 -2.08
CA TRP A 77 -13.31 -0.40 -1.34
C TRP A 77 -12.30 -1.46 -1.77
N VAL A 78 -11.96 -1.51 -3.05
CA VAL A 78 -10.89 -2.38 -3.57
C VAL A 78 -9.54 -1.98 -2.98
N SER A 79 -9.24 -0.68 -2.90
CA SER A 79 -8.01 -0.19 -2.26
C SER A 79 -7.96 -0.56 -0.77
N ILE A 80 -9.07 -0.44 -0.05
CA ILE A 80 -9.15 -0.81 1.38
C ILE A 80 -8.91 -2.31 1.55
N LEU A 81 -9.56 -3.14 0.73
CA LEU A 81 -9.46 -4.59 0.80
C LEU A 81 -8.03 -5.07 0.49
N LEU A 82 -7.38 -4.48 -0.51
CA LEU A 82 -5.97 -4.73 -0.81
C LEU A 82 -5.06 -4.32 0.35
N SER A 83 -5.35 -3.21 1.04
CA SER A 83 -4.59 -2.76 2.22
C SER A 83 -4.74 -3.68 3.41
N ILE A 84 -5.93 -4.21 3.67
CA ILE A 84 -6.16 -5.20 4.72
C ILE A 84 -5.40 -6.50 4.42
N LEU A 85 -5.46 -6.99 3.18
CA LEU A 85 -4.73 -8.19 2.76
C LEU A 85 -3.22 -8.02 2.89
N ALA A 86 -2.69 -6.87 2.47
CA ALA A 86 -1.28 -6.53 2.61
C ALA A 86 -0.84 -6.47 4.09
N PHE A 87 -1.66 -5.85 4.94
CA PHE A 87 -1.40 -5.79 6.38
C PHE A 87 -1.37 -7.20 7.00
N ALA A 88 -2.32 -8.07 6.65
CA ALA A 88 -2.36 -9.45 7.12
C ALA A 88 -1.15 -10.26 6.62
N ASN A 89 -0.76 -10.11 5.35
CA ASN A 89 0.43 -10.77 4.80
C ASN A 89 1.72 -10.29 5.48
N GLY A 90 1.86 -9.00 5.76
CA GLY A 90 2.98 -8.48 6.55
C GLY A 90 3.05 -9.13 7.93
N PHE A 91 1.91 -9.19 8.63
CA PHE A 91 1.84 -9.82 9.94
C PHE A 91 2.21 -11.32 9.91
N LEU A 92 1.69 -12.08 8.94
CA LEU A 92 2.01 -13.50 8.77
C LEU A 92 3.49 -13.73 8.43
N ALA A 93 4.10 -12.87 7.59
CA ALA A 93 5.52 -12.92 7.30
C ALA A 93 6.38 -12.70 8.56
N THR A 94 5.87 -11.95 9.54
CA THR A 94 6.55 -11.75 10.85
C THR A 94 6.59 -13.05 11.66
N MET A 95 5.52 -13.86 11.60
CA MET A 95 5.41 -15.09 12.36
C MET A 95 6.29 -16.22 11.82
N ASN A 96 6.59 -16.22 10.52
CA ASN A 96 7.43 -17.23 9.87
C ASN A 96 8.95 -16.96 9.98
N ASN A 97 9.36 -15.88 10.66
CA ASN A 97 10.74 -15.64 11.07
C ASN A 97 11.77 -15.55 9.91
N ASP A 98 11.33 -15.08 8.73
CA ASP A 98 12.25 -14.71 7.65
C ASP A 98 12.99 -13.41 8.02
N ILE A 99 14.13 -13.56 8.70
CA ILE A 99 14.99 -12.47 9.22
C ILE A 99 15.32 -11.42 8.15
N GLN A 100 15.36 -11.81 6.88
CA GLN A 100 15.60 -10.91 5.74
C GLN A 100 14.49 -9.85 5.52
N PHE A 101 13.30 -10.06 6.09
CA PHE A 101 12.14 -9.18 5.94
C PHE A 101 11.81 -8.32 7.17
N ILE A 102 12.50 -8.52 8.31
CA ILE A 102 12.25 -7.79 9.57
C ILE A 102 12.37 -6.27 9.41
N TRP A 103 13.30 -5.78 8.61
CA TRP A 103 13.48 -4.33 8.36
C TRP A 103 12.45 -3.74 7.39
N PHE A 104 11.79 -4.57 6.59
CA PHE A 104 10.77 -4.16 5.60
C PHE A 104 9.37 -4.07 6.20
N LEU A 105 9.15 -4.74 7.32
CA LEU A 105 7.89 -4.80 8.05
C LEU A 105 7.38 -3.44 8.54
N PRO A 106 8.19 -2.60 9.21
CA PRO A 106 7.76 -1.26 9.60
C PRO A 106 7.36 -0.44 8.38
N LEU A 107 8.08 -0.57 7.26
CA LEU A 107 7.82 0.22 6.07
C LEU A 107 6.51 -0.19 5.38
N THR A 108 6.23 -1.49 5.26
CA THR A 108 5.00 -1.97 4.63
C THR A 108 3.81 -1.80 5.57
N VAL A 109 3.91 -2.24 6.82
CA VAL A 109 2.80 -2.23 7.78
C VAL A 109 2.41 -0.80 8.20
N LEU A 110 3.36 0.10 8.47
CA LEU A 110 3.03 1.47 8.87
C LEU A 110 2.38 2.24 7.71
N VAL A 111 2.82 2.01 6.48
CA VAL A 111 2.19 2.61 5.30
C VAL A 111 0.76 2.10 5.13
N GLU A 112 0.51 0.79 5.30
CA GLU A 112 -0.87 0.27 5.23
C GLU A 112 -1.75 0.81 6.36
N ILE A 113 -1.23 0.97 7.58
CA ILE A 113 -1.96 1.61 8.68
C ILE A 113 -2.32 3.05 8.29
N ALA A 114 -1.39 3.80 7.71
CA ALA A 114 -1.65 5.17 7.25
C ALA A 114 -2.72 5.20 6.14
N VAL A 115 -2.69 4.26 5.19
CA VAL A 115 -3.73 4.12 4.15
C VAL A 115 -5.09 3.87 4.78
N LEU A 116 -5.20 2.85 5.63
CA LEU A 116 -6.45 2.46 6.27
C LEU A 116 -6.99 3.55 7.18
N TYR A 117 -6.14 4.19 7.98
CA TYR A 117 -6.53 5.28 8.88
C TYR A 117 -7.14 6.45 8.11
N ASN A 118 -6.56 6.83 6.98
CA ASN A 118 -7.04 7.95 6.18
C ASN A 118 -8.29 7.58 5.36
N LEU A 119 -8.32 6.41 4.72
CA LEU A 119 -9.44 5.97 3.88
C LEU A 119 -10.68 5.57 4.69
N LEU A 120 -10.52 4.96 5.86
CA LEU A 120 -11.64 4.59 6.75
C LEU A 120 -12.09 5.74 7.65
N SER A 121 -11.40 6.88 7.63
CA SER A 121 -11.77 8.03 8.45
C SER A 121 -13.20 8.49 8.15
N PRO A 122 -13.96 8.97 9.17
CA PRO A 122 -15.33 9.45 8.97
C PRO A 122 -15.43 10.54 7.90
N LYS A 123 -14.40 11.39 7.81
CA LYS A 123 -14.27 12.45 6.79
C LYS A 123 -14.08 11.87 5.39
N GLY A 124 -13.23 10.84 5.25
CA GLY A 124 -13.04 10.14 3.97
C GLY A 124 -14.31 9.43 3.47
N ARG A 125 -15.12 8.88 4.39
CA ARG A 125 -16.42 8.27 4.06
C ARG A 125 -17.47 9.30 3.64
N GLN A 126 -17.46 10.50 4.22
CA GLN A 126 -18.36 11.58 3.83
C GLN A 126 -18.06 12.08 2.40
N GLU A 127 -16.79 12.14 2.01
CA GLU A 127 -16.37 12.52 0.64
C GLU A 127 -16.74 11.47 -0.42
N LEU A 128 -16.86 10.20 -0.02
CA LEU A 128 -17.36 9.13 -0.88
C LEU A 128 -18.85 9.28 -1.20
N ASN A 129 -19.65 9.71 -0.22
CA ASN A 129 -21.11 9.84 -0.33
C ASN A 129 -21.60 11.21 -0.85
N SER A 130 -20.72 12.21 -0.98
CA SER A 130 -21.03 13.53 -1.54
C SER A 130 -20.92 13.56 -3.06
#